data_AF-A0A930K1F6-F1
#
_entry.id   AF-A0A930K1F6-F1
#
_cell.length_a   1.000
_cell.length_b   1.000
_cell.length_c   1.000
_cell.angle_alpha   90.00
_cell.angle_beta   90.00
_cell.angle_gamma   90.00
#
_symmetry.space_group_name_H-M   'P 1'
#
loop_
_entity.id
_entity.type
_entity.pdbx_description
1 polymer ?
#
loop_
_entity_poly.entity_id
_entity_poly.type
_entity_poly.pdbx_seq_one_letter_code
_entity_poly.pdbx_strand_id
1 'polypeptide(L)'
;SKSIRERVYVTTVHKAKGLEFDNVIVFDAADGRYPNAFNKSKKQDEENARKFYVAMSRAKRRLYIAYSLQMIDRYGRVHNRELTPFMDAIQKRFN
;
A
#
# COMPACT_ATOMS: atom_id res chain seq x y z
N SER A 1 19.16 -12.29 15.71
CA SER A 1 17.94 -12.46 14.89
C SER A 1 16.73 -12.11 15.75
N LYS A 2 16.00 -11.03 15.45
CA LYS A 2 14.73 -10.75 16.15
C LYS A 2 13.69 -11.71 15.57
N SER A 3 13.33 -12.76 16.30
CA SER A 3 12.20 -13.59 15.89
C SER A 3 10.91 -12.79 16.06
N ILE A 4 10.16 -12.63 14.97
CA ILE A 4 8.79 -12.09 15.00
C ILE A 4 7.93 -13.15 15.68
N ARG A 5 7.31 -12.82 16.81
CA ARG A 5 6.52 -13.76 17.62
C ARG A 5 5.02 -13.49 17.51
N GLU A 6 4.66 -12.35 16.94
CA GLU A 6 3.30 -11.90 16.77
C GLU A 6 2.59 -12.74 15.69
N ARG A 7 1.34 -13.14 15.97
CA ARG A 7 0.50 -13.85 14.99
C ARG A 7 0.14 -12.96 13.79
N VAL A 8 0.02 -11.66 14.03
CA VAL A 8 -0.19 -10.62 13.01
C VAL A 8 0.83 -9.52 13.26
N TYR A 9 1.69 -9.27 12.28
CA TYR A 9 2.74 -8.26 12.38
C TYR A 9 2.36 -7.00 11.61
N VAL A 10 2.05 -5.92 12.33
CA VAL A 10 1.68 -4.63 11.74
C VAL A 10 2.92 -3.74 11.70
N THR A 11 3.26 -3.24 10.52
CA THR A 11 4.44 -2.40 10.33
C THR A 11 4.23 -1.38 9.23
N THR A 12 5.16 -0.43 9.11
CA THR A 12 5.20 0.50 7.98
C THR A 12 6.03 -0.09 6.84
N VAL A 13 5.74 0.33 5.60
CA VAL A 13 6.51 -0.12 4.42
C VAL A 13 8.02 0.10 4.58
N HIS A 14 8.42 1.23 5.18
CA HIS A 14 9.83 1.54 5.43
C HIS A 14 10.49 0.54 6.38
N LYS A 15 9.80 0.16 7.47
CA LYS A 15 10.30 -0.83 8.44
C LYS A 15 10.25 -2.26 7.91
N ALA A 16 9.38 -2.54 6.94
CA ALA A 16 9.30 -3.85 6.29
C ALA A 16 10.43 -4.11 5.27
N LYS A 17 11.21 -3.09 4.89
CA LYS A 17 12.29 -3.23 3.90
C LYS A 17 13.31 -4.26 4.38
N GLY A 18 13.59 -5.25 3.54
CA GLY A 18 14.52 -6.36 3.85
C GLY A 18 13.89 -7.51 4.64
N LEU A 19 12.65 -7.36 5.11
CA LEU A 19 11.85 -8.45 5.66
C LEU A 19 11.02 -9.09 4.55
N GLU A 20 10.55 -10.30 4.80
CA GLU A 20 9.62 -11.02 3.92
C GLU A 20 8.65 -11.83 4.78
N PHE A 21 7.43 -12.03 4.28
CA PHE A 21 6.34 -12.69 4.98
C PHE A 21 5.59 -13.62 4.02
N ASP A 22 5.04 -14.74 4.53
CA ASP A 22 4.26 -15.66 3.69
C ASP A 22 3.03 -14.99 3.09
N ASN A 23 2.34 -14.18 3.89
CA ASN A 23 1.14 -13.45 3.48
C ASN A 23 1.29 -11.97 3.86
N VAL A 24 0.96 -11.07 2.95
CA VAL A 24 1.02 -9.61 3.16
C VAL A 24 -0.31 -8.99 2.76
N ILE A 25 -0.78 -8.05 3.58
CA ILE A 25 -1.96 -7.23 3.30
C ILE A 25 -1.52 -5.77 3.21
N VAL A 26 -1.74 -5.13 2.07
CA VAL A 26 -1.61 -3.68 1.89
C VAL A 26 -3.02 -3.11 1.89
N PHE A 27 -3.48 -2.63 3.05
CA PHE A 27 -4.90 -2.39 3.32
C PHE A 27 -5.43 -0.99 2.95
N ASP A 28 -4.55 -0.05 2.62
CA ASP A 28 -4.91 1.35 2.31
C ASP A 28 -4.29 1.78 0.97
N ALA A 29 -4.36 0.89 -0.02
CA ALA A 29 -3.82 1.07 -1.36
C ALA A 29 -4.77 1.92 -2.23
N ALA A 30 -5.02 3.16 -1.84
CA ALA A 30 -5.97 4.04 -2.51
C ALA A 30 -5.34 5.31 -3.07
N ASP A 31 -6.06 5.93 -4.00
CA ASP A 31 -5.68 7.23 -4.56
C ASP A 31 -5.59 8.31 -3.46
N GLY A 32 -4.65 9.23 -3.62
CA GLY A 32 -4.25 10.21 -2.62
C GLY A 32 -3.42 9.66 -1.45
N ARG A 33 -3.27 8.34 -1.31
CA ARG A 33 -2.30 7.71 -0.39
C ARG A 33 -1.08 7.18 -1.15
N TYR A 34 -1.33 6.50 -2.26
CA TYR A 34 -0.34 6.06 -3.22
C TYR A 34 -0.79 6.51 -4.61
N PRO A 35 -0.15 7.50 -5.24
CA PRO A 35 0.77 8.47 -4.63
C PRO A 35 0.08 9.32 -3.56
N ASN A 36 0.87 9.89 -2.66
CA ASN A 36 0.35 10.80 -1.66
C ASN A 36 -0.13 12.11 -2.32
N ALA A 37 -1.34 12.56 -2.00
CA ALA A 37 -1.93 13.79 -2.56
C ALA A 37 -1.10 15.07 -2.31
N PHE A 38 -0.19 15.06 -1.32
CA PHE A 38 0.70 16.18 -1.01
C PHE A 38 2.05 16.12 -1.76
N ASN A 39 2.27 15.14 -2.62
CA ASN A 39 3.44 15.11 -3.50
C ASN A 39 3.41 16.33 -4.44
N LYS A 40 4.57 16.96 -4.64
CA LYS A 40 4.73 18.18 -5.44
C LYS A 40 5.53 17.96 -6.71
N SER A 41 5.98 16.73 -6.96
CA SER A 41 6.86 16.40 -8.08
C SER A 41 6.73 14.95 -8.49
N LYS A 42 6.95 14.70 -9.78
CA LYS A 42 7.03 13.36 -10.36
C LYS A 42 8.03 12.46 -9.62
N LYS A 43 9.15 13.01 -9.16
CA LYS A 43 10.17 12.27 -8.39
C LYS A 43 9.59 11.69 -7.10
N GLN A 44 8.72 12.43 -6.40
CA GLN A 44 8.05 11.94 -5.19
C GLN A 44 7.03 10.85 -5.51
N ASP A 45 6.32 10.97 -6.64
CA ASP A 45 5.39 9.92 -7.10
C ASP A 45 6.14 8.63 -7.44
N GLU A 46 7.27 8.72 -8.14
CA GLU A 46 8.14 7.57 -8.41
C GLU A 46 8.67 6.93 -7.11
N GLU A 47 8.99 7.73 -6.09
CA GLU A 47 9.38 7.21 -4.78
C GLU A 47 8.20 6.49 -4.09
N ASN A 48 6.98 7.01 -4.22
CA ASN A 48 5.77 6.36 -3.70
C ASN A 48 5.49 5.04 -4.45
N ALA A 49 5.70 5.00 -5.76
CA ALA A 49 5.62 3.77 -6.55
C ALA A 49 6.65 2.74 -6.08
N ARG A 50 7.90 3.15 -5.81
CA ARG A 50 8.93 2.26 -5.23
C ARG A 50 8.51 1.75 -3.85
N LYS A 51 7.90 2.58 -3.00
CA LYS A 51 7.36 2.14 -1.69
C LYS A 51 6.26 1.10 -1.88
N PHE A 52 5.32 1.34 -2.78
CA PHE A 52 4.25 0.38 -3.08
C PHE A 52 4.82 -0.94 -3.59
N TYR A 53 5.77 -0.91 -4.53
CA TYR A 53 6.51 -2.09 -4.99
C TYR A 53 7.22 -2.82 -3.85
N VAL A 54 7.88 -2.09 -2.94
CA VAL A 54 8.50 -2.70 -1.75
C VAL A 54 7.45 -3.42 -0.92
N ALA A 55 6.30 -2.80 -0.64
CA ALA A 55 5.22 -3.44 0.12
C ALA A 55 4.74 -4.73 -0.54
N MET A 56 4.50 -4.71 -1.85
CA MET A 56 4.08 -5.89 -2.62
C MET A 56 5.12 -7.02 -2.58
N SER A 57 6.39 -6.67 -2.81
CA SER A 57 7.52 -7.62 -2.84
C SER A 57 7.90 -8.18 -1.46
N ARG A 58 7.23 -7.76 -0.38
CA ARG A 58 7.42 -8.42 0.93
C ARG A 58 6.70 -9.78 0.99
N ALA A 59 5.76 -10.04 0.08
CA ALA A 59 4.97 -11.26 0.08
C ALA A 59 5.70 -12.41 -0.62
N LYS A 60 5.78 -13.57 0.04
CA LYS A 60 6.31 -14.81 -0.57
C LYS A 60 5.26 -15.64 -1.27
N ARG A 61 4.05 -15.71 -0.71
CA ARG A 61 3.00 -16.64 -1.19
C ARG A 61 1.73 -15.91 -1.59
N ARG A 62 1.19 -15.06 -0.71
CA ARG A 62 -0.07 -14.35 -0.98
C ARG A 62 0.06 -12.87 -0.69
N LEU A 63 -0.40 -12.07 -1.65
CA LEU A 63 -0.48 -10.63 -1.53
C LEU A 63 -1.94 -10.22 -1.66
N TYR A 64 -2.44 -9.49 -0.66
CA TYR A 64 -3.75 -8.86 -0.69
C TYR A 64 -3.57 -7.36 -0.78
N ILE A 65 -4.17 -6.76 -1.80
CA ILE A 65 -4.26 -5.30 -1.96
C ILE A 65 -5.70 -4.92 -1.67
N ALA A 66 -5.90 -4.04 -0.71
CA ALA A 66 -7.22 -3.58 -0.30
C ALA A 66 -7.21 -2.06 -0.07
N TYR A 67 -8.41 -1.48 -0.11
CA TYR A 67 -8.67 -0.09 0.21
C TYR A 67 -10.11 0.02 0.72
N SER A 68 -10.41 1.09 1.45
CA SER A 68 -11.80 1.41 1.81
C SER A 68 -12.45 2.20 0.68
N LEU A 69 -13.70 1.84 0.33
CA LEU A 69 -14.50 2.57 -0.66
C LEU A 69 -14.84 4.01 -0.21
N GLN A 70 -14.85 4.24 1.11
CA GLN A 70 -15.20 5.52 1.71
C GLN A 70 -14.23 5.89 2.84
N MET A 71 -13.98 7.19 3.02
CA MET A 71 -13.27 7.75 4.17
C MET A 71 -14.05 8.93 4.73
N ILE A 72 -14.06 9.04 6.06
CA ILE A 72 -14.62 10.17 6.77
C ILE A 72 -13.46 11.10 7.15
N ASP A 73 -13.55 12.38 6.75
CA ASP A 73 -12.55 13.37 7.14
C ASP A 73 -12.76 13.87 8.58
N ARG A 74 -11.84 14.73 9.05
CA ARG A 74 -11.91 15.31 10.40
C ARG A 74 -13.13 16.21 10.65
N TYR A 75 -13.84 16.59 9.60
CA TYR A 75 -15.04 17.42 9.64
C TYR A 75 -16.32 16.59 9.45
N GLY A 76 -16.21 15.25 9.44
CA GLY A 76 -17.35 14.34 9.29
C GLY A 76 -17.84 14.18 7.85
N ARG A 77 -17.13 14.71 6.85
CA ARG A 77 -17.54 14.56 5.45
C ARG A 77 -17.10 13.22 4.90
N VAL A 78 -18.00 12.55 4.19
CA VAL A 78 -17.74 11.27 3.52
C VAL A 78 -17.16 11.54 2.14
N HIS A 79 -16.03 10.91 1.85
CA HIS A 79 -15.36 10.97 0.56
C HIS A 79 -15.30 9.57 -0.02
N ASN A 80 -15.75 9.40 -1.26
CA ASN A 80 -15.51 8.17 -2.01
C ASN A 80 -14.03 8.08 -2.38
N ARG A 81 -13.53 6.86 -2.47
CA ARG A 81 -12.12 6.59 -2.78
C ARG A 81 -12.03 5.61 -3.93
N GLU A 82 -10.97 5.80 -4.70
CA GLU A 82 -10.57 4.90 -5.77
C GLU A 82 -9.33 4.11 -5.36
N LEU A 83 -9.10 2.99 -6.03
CA LEU A 83 -7.87 2.22 -5.90
C LEU A 83 -6.67 3.08 -6.33
N THR A 84 -5.49 2.82 -5.77
CA THR A 84 -4.27 3.52 -6.19
C THR A 84 -4.04 3.39 -7.70
N PRO A 85 -3.73 4.49 -8.43
CA PRO A 85 -3.43 4.43 -9.86
C PRO A 85 -2.22 3.56 -10.20
N PHE A 86 -1.36 3.23 -9.23
CA PHE A 86 -0.28 2.27 -9.44
C PHE A 86 -0.79 0.86 -9.75
N MET A 87 -2.05 0.55 -9.41
CA MET A 87 -2.68 -0.73 -9.75
C MET A 87 -3.20 -0.77 -11.19
N ASP A 88 -3.38 0.36 -11.89
CA ASP A 88 -3.92 0.39 -13.25
C ASP A 88 -3.09 -0.45 -14.23
N ALA A 89 -1.76 -0.37 -14.10
CA ALA A 89 -0.83 -1.16 -14.91
C ALA A 89 -0.83 -2.65 -14.54
N ILE A 90 -1.13 -2.95 -13.27
CA ILE A 90 -1.09 -4.31 -12.70
C ILE A 90 -2.40 -5.05 -13.02
N GLN A 91 -3.55 -4.40 -12.86
CA GLN A 91 -4.86 -4.97 -13.14
C GLN A 91 -4.99 -5.46 -14.58
N LYS A 92 -4.42 -4.71 -15.54
CA LYS A 92 -4.33 -5.12 -16.95
C LYS A 92 -3.57 -6.42 -17.20
N ARG A 93 -2.84 -6.94 -16.21
CA ARG A 93 -2.11 -8.21 -16.29
C ARG A 93 -2.90 -9.40 -15.77
N PHE A 94 -4.01 -9.16 -15.07
CA PHE A 94 -4.85 -10.19 -14.45
C PHE A 94 -6.19 -10.40 -15.16
N ASN A 95 -6.48 -9.57 -16.17
CA ASN A 95 -7.58 -9.72 -17.11
C ASN A 95 -7.04 -10.16 -18.48
#